data_AF-I9U8X8-F1
#
_entry.id   AF-I9U8X8-F1
#
_cell.length_a   1.000
_cell.length_b   1.000
_cell.length_c   1.000
_cell.angle_alpha   90.00
_cell.angle_beta   90.00
_cell.angle_gamma   90.00
#
_symmetry.space_group_name_H-M   'P 1'
#
loop_
_entity.id
_entity.type
_entity.pdbx_description
1 polymer ?
#
loop_
_entity_poly.entity_id
_entity_poly.type
_entity_poly.pdbx_seq_one_letter_code
_entity_poly.pdbx_strand_id
1 'polypeptide(L)'
;MKKEISVNNCRECYFQAISNSSWANEGYLVGRHIDTHNPQLMDLLKRLHASFGIGVIDLRTDEDKSAILLNAKYKEKIDYTVALELSGKNEKFSGFLKSVVDYDPNYQHRYKDEFDEIKKKEELYPSLSLSF
;
A
#
# COMPACT_ATOMS: atom_id res chain seq x y z
N MET A 1 -6.75 5.07 7.94
CA MET A 1 -7.20 5.93 6.82
C MET A 1 -6.01 6.20 5.91
N LYS A 2 -6.10 5.93 4.60
CA LYS A 2 -4.98 6.21 3.66
C LYS A 2 -4.85 7.73 3.45
N LYS A 3 -3.61 8.23 3.44
CA LYS A 3 -3.30 9.67 3.33
C LYS A 3 -3.41 10.13 1.87
N GLU A 4 -3.84 11.36 1.68
CA GLU A 4 -3.74 12.07 0.41
C GLU A 4 -2.27 12.46 0.17
N ILE A 5 -1.81 12.26 -1.07
CA ILE A 5 -0.43 12.55 -1.47
C ILE A 5 -0.42 13.88 -2.21
N SER A 6 0.38 14.82 -1.73
CA SER A 6 0.62 16.13 -2.32
C SER A 6 2.12 16.38 -2.51
N VAL A 7 2.47 17.43 -3.22
CA VAL A 7 3.89 17.83 -3.43
C VAL A 7 4.65 17.96 -2.10
N ASN A 8 3.97 18.43 -1.05
CA ASN A 8 4.58 18.73 0.26
C ASN A 8 4.93 17.46 1.05
N ASN A 9 4.08 16.43 0.99
CA ASN A 9 4.26 15.20 1.77
C ASN A 9 4.74 13.99 0.93
N CYS A 10 4.83 14.14 -0.39
CA CYS A 10 5.16 13.05 -1.32
C CYS A 10 6.47 12.36 -0.94
N ARG A 11 7.53 13.11 -0.63
CA ARG A 11 8.83 12.51 -0.27
C ARG A 11 8.75 11.68 1.00
N GLU A 12 8.15 12.24 2.06
CA GLU A 12 7.98 11.54 3.33
C GLU A 12 7.17 10.25 3.16
N CYS A 13 6.01 10.34 2.49
CA CYS A 13 5.17 9.18 2.22
C CYS A 13 5.91 8.11 1.40
N TYR A 14 6.68 8.54 0.40
CA TYR A 14 7.45 7.64 -0.45
C TYR A 14 8.59 6.95 0.31
N PHE A 15 9.33 7.67 1.16
CA PHE A 15 10.36 7.07 2.01
C PHE A 15 9.77 6.13 3.05
N GLN A 16 8.57 6.42 3.56
CA GLN A 16 7.86 5.49 4.42
C GLN A 16 7.46 4.20 3.68
N ALA A 17 7.03 4.30 2.41
CA ALA A 17 6.78 3.14 1.58
C ALA A 17 8.04 2.30 1.38
N ILE A 18 9.18 2.93 1.05
CA ILE A 18 10.48 2.23 0.96
C ILE A 18 10.78 1.48 2.27
N SER A 19 10.72 2.16 3.41
CA SER A 19 11.06 1.57 4.72
C SER A 19 10.19 0.36 5.06
N ASN A 20 8.91 0.40 4.70
CA ASN A 20 7.94 -0.65 5.05
C ASN A 20 7.85 -1.80 4.04
N SER A 21 8.26 -1.58 2.79
CA SER A 21 8.02 -2.55 1.70
C SER A 21 9.28 -2.91 0.92
N SER A 22 10.47 -2.46 1.34
CA SER A 22 11.72 -2.81 0.65
C SER A 22 12.03 -4.31 0.70
N TRP A 23 11.47 -5.04 1.67
CA TRP A 23 11.57 -6.49 1.78
C TRP A 23 10.87 -7.24 0.64
N ALA A 24 9.76 -6.70 0.12
CA ALA A 24 8.89 -7.40 -0.82
C ALA A 24 9.46 -7.45 -2.24
N ASN A 25 8.99 -8.40 -3.04
CA ASN A 25 9.29 -8.49 -4.47
C ASN A 25 8.84 -7.22 -5.21
N GLU A 26 7.69 -6.66 -4.84
CA GLU A 26 7.17 -5.41 -5.37
C GLU A 26 6.62 -4.54 -4.23
N GLY A 27 7.19 -3.34 -4.08
CA GLY A 27 6.74 -2.36 -3.10
C GLY A 27 5.93 -1.25 -3.77
N TYR A 28 4.80 -0.87 -3.16
CA TYR A 28 3.93 0.19 -3.68
C TYR A 28 3.64 1.27 -2.64
N LEU A 29 3.73 2.53 -3.07
CA LEU A 29 3.09 3.66 -2.42
C LEU A 29 1.65 3.75 -2.90
N VAL A 30 0.69 3.67 -1.97
CA VAL A 30 -0.74 3.74 -2.30
C VAL A 30 -1.33 5.03 -1.75
N GLY A 31 -1.65 5.96 -2.65
CA GLY A 31 -2.33 7.21 -2.32
C GLY A 31 -3.83 7.11 -2.60
N ARG A 32 -4.64 7.84 -1.84
CA ARG A 32 -6.05 8.03 -2.17
C ARG A 32 -6.19 9.27 -3.06
N HIS A 33 -6.92 9.14 -4.18
CA HIS A 33 -7.23 10.26 -5.09
C HIS A 33 -6.00 11.11 -5.46
N ILE A 34 -4.94 10.47 -5.96
CA ILE A 34 -3.74 11.21 -6.37
C ILE A 34 -4.13 12.19 -7.48
N ASP A 35 -3.72 13.46 -7.33
CA ASP A 35 -3.91 14.48 -8.36
C ASP A 35 -2.93 14.27 -9.52
N THR A 36 -3.33 13.45 -10.48
CA THR A 36 -2.56 13.13 -11.68
C THR A 36 -2.41 14.30 -12.64
N HIS A 37 -3.19 15.37 -12.47
CA HIS A 37 -3.11 16.58 -13.30
C HIS A 37 -2.06 17.57 -12.78
N ASN A 38 -1.54 17.37 -11.57
CA ASN A 38 -0.47 18.19 -11.02
C ASN A 38 0.91 17.74 -11.55
N PRO A 39 1.54 18.50 -12.47
CA PRO A 39 2.79 18.09 -13.08
C PRO A 39 3.95 18.01 -12.07
N GLN A 40 3.98 18.88 -11.06
CA GLN A 40 5.05 18.89 -10.06
C GLN A 40 5.04 17.62 -9.20
N LEU A 41 3.84 17.17 -8.81
CA LEU A 41 3.67 15.93 -8.06
C LEU A 41 4.07 14.72 -8.91
N MET A 42 3.55 14.64 -10.14
CA MET A 42 3.82 13.52 -11.03
C MET A 42 5.30 13.41 -11.40
N ASP A 43 5.97 14.53 -11.64
CA ASP A 43 7.41 14.54 -11.92
C ASP A 43 8.24 14.13 -10.69
N LEU A 44 7.81 14.53 -9.48
CA LEU A 44 8.46 14.08 -8.25
C LEU A 44 8.30 12.57 -8.05
N LEU A 45 7.10 12.02 -8.22
CA LEU A 45 6.83 10.58 -8.13
C LEU A 45 7.64 9.80 -9.17
N LYS A 46 7.70 10.26 -10.42
CA LYS A 46 8.49 9.63 -11.49
C LYS A 46 9.98 9.61 -11.16
N ARG A 47 10.54 10.71 -10.65
CA ARG A 47 11.96 10.75 -10.24
C ARG A 47 12.24 9.78 -9.08
N LEU A 48 11.39 9.77 -8.06
CA LEU A 48 11.53 8.85 -6.92
C LEU A 48 11.41 7.39 -7.37
N HIS A 49 10.46 7.09 -8.27
CA HIS A 49 10.29 5.77 -8.88
C HIS A 49 11.53 5.33 -9.66
N ALA A 50 12.07 6.21 -10.51
CA ALA A 50 13.27 5.92 -11.27
C ALA A 50 14.46 5.56 -10.35
N SER A 51 14.63 6.31 -9.25
CA SER A 51 15.71 6.11 -8.29
C SER A 51 15.55 4.88 -7.41
N PHE A 52 14.35 4.61 -6.88
CA PHE A 52 14.14 3.63 -5.80
C PHE A 52 13.27 2.43 -6.18
N GLY A 53 12.52 2.51 -7.28
CA GLY A 53 11.74 1.39 -7.82
C GLY A 53 10.43 1.07 -7.09
N ILE A 54 9.99 1.89 -6.12
CA ILE A 54 8.64 1.74 -5.53
C ILE A 54 7.60 2.15 -6.58
N GLY A 55 6.60 1.29 -6.77
CA GLY A 55 5.46 1.57 -7.64
C GLY A 55 4.49 2.55 -6.99
N VAL A 56 3.55 3.07 -7.76
CA VAL A 56 2.54 4.02 -7.28
C VAL A 56 1.16 3.55 -7.73
N ILE A 57 0.26 3.40 -6.77
CA ILE A 57 -1.15 3.09 -7.01
C ILE A 57 -1.98 4.29 -6.57
N ASP A 58 -2.84 4.74 -7.48
CA ASP A 58 -3.93 5.66 -7.19
C ASP A 58 -5.18 4.86 -6.85
N LEU A 59 -5.57 4.90 -5.58
CA LEU A 59 -6.74 4.22 -5.08
C LEU A 59 -7.96 5.16 -5.13
N ARG A 60 -9.01 4.72 -5.81
CA ARG A 60 -10.30 5.40 -5.90
C ARG A 60 -11.35 4.70 -5.04
N THR A 61 -12.38 5.45 -4.66
CA THR A 61 -13.56 4.90 -3.94
C THR A 61 -14.45 4.04 -4.83
N ASP A 62 -14.29 4.20 -6.14
CA ASP A 62 -14.84 3.38 -7.18
C ASP A 62 -13.71 2.45 -7.63
N GLU A 63 -13.76 1.19 -7.21
CA GLU A 63 -12.64 0.26 -7.30
C GLU A 63 -12.15 0.13 -8.75
N ASP A 64 -13.09 0.10 -9.69
CA ASP A 64 -12.93 0.05 -11.14
C ASP A 64 -12.09 1.21 -11.71
N LYS A 65 -12.03 2.33 -10.98
CA LYS A 65 -11.30 3.55 -11.37
C LYS A 65 -9.92 3.65 -10.73
N SER A 66 -9.55 2.71 -9.85
CA SER A 66 -8.20 2.66 -9.29
C SER A 66 -7.20 2.27 -10.37
N ALA A 67 -6.00 2.84 -10.31
CA ALA A 67 -5.00 2.64 -11.36
C ALA A 67 -3.59 2.50 -10.80
N ILE A 68 -2.80 1.62 -11.41
CA ILE A 68 -1.35 1.60 -11.23
C ILE A 68 -0.77 2.72 -12.08
N LEU A 69 -0.28 3.78 -11.44
CA LEU A 69 0.34 4.92 -12.12
C LEU A 69 1.78 4.61 -12.55
N LEU A 70 2.50 3.86 -11.72
CA LEU A 70 3.88 3.42 -11.95
C LEU A 70 4.02 1.99 -11.44
N ASN A 71 4.42 1.07 -12.31
CA ASN A 71 4.68 -0.32 -11.91
C ASN A 71 5.90 -0.38 -11.00
N ALA A 72 5.83 -1.16 -9.91
CA ALA A 72 7.00 -1.35 -9.07
C ALA A 72 8.10 -2.10 -9.83
N LYS A 73 9.37 -1.87 -9.46
CA LYS A 73 10.47 -2.71 -9.95
C LYS A 73 10.43 -4.04 -9.19
N TYR A 74 10.27 -5.13 -9.93
CA TYR A 74 10.34 -6.47 -9.38
C TYR A 74 11.74 -6.76 -8.82
N LYS A 75 11.78 -7.33 -7.62
CA LYS A 75 12.96 -7.89 -6.98
C LYS A 75 12.80 -9.41 -6.93
N GLU A 76 13.73 -10.13 -7.53
CA GLU A 76 13.72 -11.59 -7.53
C GLU A 76 13.89 -12.17 -6.12
N LYS A 77 14.76 -11.56 -5.32
CA LYS A 77 15.04 -11.98 -3.96
C LYS A 77 14.36 -11.03 -2.98
N ILE A 78 13.58 -11.63 -2.08
CA ILE A 78 13.03 -10.96 -0.88
C ILE A 78 14.18 -10.63 0.07
N ASP A 79 14.13 -9.45 0.69
CA ASP A 79 15.06 -9.09 1.76
C ASP A 79 14.54 -9.61 3.12
N TYR A 80 14.95 -10.84 3.46
CA TYR A 80 14.58 -11.48 4.71
C TYR A 80 15.10 -10.74 5.95
N THR A 81 16.20 -9.98 5.82
CA THR A 81 16.76 -9.21 6.94
C THR A 81 15.81 -8.08 7.31
N VAL A 82 15.33 -7.33 6.32
CA VAL A 82 14.35 -6.25 6.54
C VAL A 82 13.01 -6.82 7.01
N ALA A 83 12.55 -7.94 6.43
CA ALA A 83 11.32 -8.59 6.87
C ALA A 83 11.39 -9.01 8.35
N LEU A 84 12.52 -9.61 8.77
CA LEU A 84 12.74 -9.99 10.17
C LEU A 84 12.75 -8.77 11.10
N GLU A 85 13.47 -7.71 10.73
CA GLU A 85 13.53 -6.47 11.52
C GLU A 85 12.14 -5.83 11.67
N LEU A 86 11.37 -5.75 10.59
CA LEU A 86 10.00 -5.24 10.61
C LEU A 86 9.09 -6.12 11.48
N SER A 87 9.25 -7.44 11.43
CA SER A 87 8.47 -8.36 12.27
C SER A 87 8.71 -8.15 13.76
N GLY A 88 9.93 -7.78 14.16
CA GLY A 88 10.26 -7.45 15.54
C GLY A 88 9.69 -6.11 16.01
N LYS A 89 9.34 -5.21 15.08
CA LYS A 89 8.79 -3.87 15.37
C LYS A 89 7.27 -3.79 15.28
N ASN A 90 6.63 -4.74 14.59
CA ASN A 90 5.19 -4.72 14.34
C ASN A 90 4.58 -6.11 14.49
N GLU A 91 3.88 -6.32 15.59
CA GLU A 91 3.22 -7.61 15.91
C GLU A 91 2.22 -8.04 14.85
N LYS A 92 1.47 -7.10 14.26
CA LYS A 92 0.54 -7.42 13.17
C LYS A 92 1.27 -7.95 11.93
N PHE A 93 2.43 -7.37 11.61
CA PHE A 93 3.26 -7.83 10.51
C PHE A 93 3.90 -9.20 10.80
N SER A 94 4.35 -9.43 12.04
CA SER A 94 4.80 -10.75 12.49
C SER A 94 3.69 -11.81 12.36
N GLY A 95 2.47 -11.46 12.79
CA GLY A 95 1.27 -12.29 12.63
C GLY A 95 1.01 -12.62 11.15
N PHE A 96 1.02 -11.60 10.29
CA PHE A 96 0.86 -11.78 8.85
C PHE A 96 1.86 -12.78 8.26
N LEU A 97 3.15 -12.68 8.61
CA LEU A 97 4.16 -13.62 8.11
C LEU A 97 3.87 -15.06 8.55
N LYS A 98 3.37 -15.27 9.77
CA LYS A 98 2.92 -16.60 10.23
C LYS A 98 1.73 -17.10 9.43
N SER A 99 0.72 -16.25 9.21
CA SER A 99 -0.45 -16.60 8.40
C SER A 99 -0.07 -17.00 6.97
N VAL A 100 0.94 -16.33 6.37
CA VAL A 100 1.45 -16.69 5.04
C VAL A 100 2.14 -18.06 5.04
N VAL A 101 2.94 -18.37 6.06
CA VAL A 101 3.64 -19.68 6.17
C VAL A 101 2.66 -20.81 6.45
N ASP A 102 1.69 -20.56 7.33
CA ASP A 102 0.74 -21.56 7.79
C ASP A 102 -0.45 -21.72 6.83
N TYR A 103 -0.53 -20.96 5.73
CA TYR A 103 -1.66 -20.96 4.81
C TYR A 103 -1.93 -22.35 4.19
N ASP A 104 -3.09 -22.91 4.50
CA ASP A 104 -3.60 -24.15 3.90
C ASP A 104 -4.93 -23.88 3.15
N PRO A 105 -4.98 -24.10 1.83
CA PRO A 105 -6.19 -23.89 1.03
C PRO A 105 -7.36 -24.78 1.45
N ASN A 106 -7.13 -25.88 2.18
CA ASN A 106 -8.20 -26.74 2.69
C ASN A 106 -8.87 -26.20 3.96
N TYR A 107 -8.27 -25.20 4.63
CA TYR A 107 -8.74 -24.66 5.92
C TYR A 107 -8.89 -23.14 5.91
N GLN A 108 -9.50 -22.60 4.85
CA GLN A 108 -9.64 -21.15 4.62
C GLN A 108 -10.33 -20.36 5.76
N HIS A 109 -11.22 -21.00 6.52
CA HIS A 109 -11.97 -20.33 7.60
C HIS A 109 -11.07 -19.85 8.75
N ARG A 110 -9.92 -20.49 8.97
CA ARG A 110 -9.00 -20.17 10.06
C ARG A 110 -8.41 -18.76 9.94
N TYR A 111 -8.29 -18.26 8.71
CA TYR A 111 -7.64 -16.98 8.43
C TYR A 111 -8.62 -15.81 8.32
N LYS A 112 -9.94 -16.05 8.27
CA LYS A 112 -10.93 -14.96 8.15
C LYS A 112 -10.95 -14.05 9.38
N ASP A 113 -10.70 -14.61 10.55
CA ASP A 113 -10.70 -13.87 11.82
C ASP A 113 -9.37 -13.16 12.11
N GLU A 114 -8.31 -13.45 11.33
CA GLU A 114 -6.97 -12.87 11.49
C GLU A 114 -6.81 -11.52 10.76
N PHE A 115 -7.71 -11.22 9.81
CA PHE A 115 -7.68 -10.00 9.01
C PHE A 115 -8.74 -9.00 9.46
N ASP A 116 -8.55 -7.74 9.09
CA ASP A 116 -9.54 -6.69 9.33
C ASP A 116 -10.85 -7.02 8.59
N GLU A 117 -11.98 -6.71 9.23
CA GLU A 117 -13.31 -6.90 8.62
C GLU A 117 -13.46 -6.10 7.31
N ILE A 118 -14.12 -6.71 6.33
CA ILE A 118 -14.47 -6.05 5.08
C ILE A 118 -15.62 -5.06 5.36
N LYS A 119 -15.26 -3.79 5.48
CA LYS A 119 -16.23 -2.71 5.65
C LYS A 119 -17.00 -2.45 4.37
N LYS A 120 -18.29 -2.16 4.50
CA LYS A 120 -19.10 -1.68 3.37
C LYS A 120 -18.70 -0.27 2.96
N LYS A 121 -19.04 0.13 1.73
CA LYS A 121 -18.70 1.45 1.17
C LYS A 121 -19.19 2.60 2.06
N GLU A 122 -20.37 2.43 2.67
CA GLU A 122 -21.01 3.40 3.56
C GLU A 122 -20.23 3.58 4.87
N GLU A 123 -19.63 2.50 5.38
CA GLU A 123 -18.80 2.50 6.59
C GLU A 123 -17.39 3.06 6.33
N LEU A 124 -16.90 2.90 5.09
CA LEU A 124 -15.62 3.47 4.65
C LEU A 124 -15.72 4.99 4.46
N TYR A 125 -16.89 5.51 4.08
CA TYR A 125 -17.13 6.93 3.79
C TYR A 125 -18.43 7.46 4.45
N PRO A 126 -18.45 7.66 5.79
CA PRO A 126 -19.68 8.06 6.50
C PRO A 126 -20.25 9.44 6.10
N SER A 127 -19.51 10.26 5.34
CA SER A 127 -19.81 11.68 5.12
C SER A 127 -20.16 12.07 3.68
N LEU A 128 -20.60 11.14 2.82
CA LEU A 128 -21.20 11.48 1.52
C LEU A 128 -22.74 11.48 1.55
N SER A 129 -23.34 11.63 2.73
CA SER A 129 -24.75 12.00 2.84
C SER A 129 -24.95 13.45 2.37
N LEU A 130 -25.29 13.57 1.09
CA LEU A 130 -26.23 14.55 0.53
C LEU A 130 -25.96 16.03 0.87
N SER A 131 -25.13 16.66 0.04
CA SER A 131 -25.33 18.07 -0.30
C SER A 131 -25.89 18.13 -1.73
N PHE A 132 -27.22 18.08 -1.83
CA PHE A 132 -27.98 18.55 -3.00
C PHE A 132 -28.25 20.04 -2.85
#